data_AF-A0A134B6B9-F1
#
_entry.id   AF-A0A134B6B9-F1
#
_cell.length_a   1.000
_cell.length_b   1.000
_cell.length_c   1.000
_cell.angle_alpha   90.00
_cell.angle_beta   90.00
_cell.angle_gamma   90.00
#
_symmetry.space_group_name_H-M   'P 1'
#
loop_
_entity.id
_entity.type
_entity.pdbx_description
1 polymer ?
#
loop_
_entity_poly.entity_id
_entity_poly.type
_entity_poly.pdbx_seq_one_letter_code
_entity_poly.pdbx_strand_id
1 'polypeptide(L)'
;MEYNLIAVQEGTTIPLLEQFNPIKNQWLLRWVTAPTEYIEVLLDAKPSLETIKDVVLTWHNLQVDKAILCGFKWRDMPIWLNAENQLNYKATFDLVMQFQGGRGTLPVTFKFGHDGERVYHEFTSVDELADFYLSSVAYVKGVLAQGWAKKDAIDWSI
;
A
#
# COMPACT_ATOMS: atom_id res chain seq x y z
N MET A 1 29.97 -21.29 -4.02
CA MET A 1 29.20 -20.04 -4.12
C MET A 1 28.29 -20.03 -2.91
N GLU A 2 28.62 -19.24 -1.90
CA GLU A 2 27.77 -19.05 -0.74
C GLU A 2 26.51 -18.33 -1.24
N TYR A 3 25.38 -19.01 -1.18
CA TYR A 3 24.10 -18.39 -1.48
C TYR A 3 23.71 -17.61 -0.25
N ASN A 4 23.40 -16.32 -0.39
CA ASN A 4 22.80 -15.57 0.70
C ASN A 4 21.49 -16.24 1.08
N LEU A 5 21.42 -16.70 2.32
CA LEU A 5 20.31 -17.45 2.85
C LEU A 5 19.36 -16.49 3.55
N ILE A 6 18.07 -16.59 3.26
CA ILE A 6 17.02 -15.90 4.01
C ILE A 6 16.33 -16.89 4.95
N ALA A 7 16.16 -16.49 6.21
CA ALA A 7 15.49 -17.31 7.22
C ALA A 7 13.97 -17.10 7.12
N VAL A 8 13.22 -18.19 6.91
CA VAL A 8 11.77 -18.13 6.69
C VAL A 8 10.97 -18.62 7.89
N GLN A 9 11.58 -19.45 8.76
CA GLN A 9 11.08 -19.96 10.06
C GLN A 9 12.27 -20.44 10.92
N GLU A 10 12.06 -20.73 12.22
CA GLU A 10 13.09 -21.35 13.09
C GLU A 10 13.77 -22.55 12.39
N GLY A 11 15.01 -22.36 11.96
CA GLY A 11 15.83 -23.39 11.33
C GLY A 11 15.66 -23.58 9.81
N THR A 12 14.74 -22.88 9.13
CA THR A 12 14.57 -22.99 7.67
C THR A 12 15.19 -21.80 6.95
N THR A 13 16.24 -22.07 6.18
CA THR A 13 16.89 -21.08 5.31
C THR A 13 16.71 -21.43 3.84
N ILE A 14 16.25 -20.48 3.03
CA ILE A 14 16.16 -20.65 1.57
C ILE A 14 17.12 -19.68 0.85
N PRO A 15 17.64 -20.02 -0.35
CA PRO A 15 18.45 -19.10 -1.12
C PRO A 15 17.67 -17.84 -1.52
N LEU A 16 18.22 -16.67 -1.19
CA LEU A 16 17.78 -15.35 -1.68
C LEU A 16 17.75 -15.32 -3.20
N LEU A 17 18.77 -15.89 -3.84
CA LEU A 17 18.94 -15.88 -5.28
C LEU A 17 19.38 -17.26 -5.78
N GLU A 18 18.62 -17.84 -6.70
CA GLU A 18 18.86 -19.18 -7.26
C GLU A 18 18.79 -19.16 -8.79
N GLN A 19 19.68 -19.89 -9.48
CA GLN A 19 19.56 -20.07 -10.93
C GLN A 19 18.43 -21.07 -11.21
N PHE A 20 17.33 -20.59 -11.78
CA PHE A 20 16.13 -21.39 -12.01
C PHE A 20 16.15 -22.12 -13.36
N ASN A 21 16.51 -21.41 -14.43
CA ASN A 21 16.61 -21.99 -15.77
C ASN A 21 17.94 -21.61 -16.43
N PRO A 22 18.94 -22.51 -16.42
CA PRO A 22 20.25 -22.23 -17.02
C PRO A 22 20.19 -21.99 -18.53
N ILE A 23 19.27 -22.64 -19.24
CA ILE A 23 19.14 -22.52 -20.71
C ILE A 23 18.61 -21.13 -21.09
N LYS A 24 17.66 -20.61 -20.31
CA LYS A 24 17.06 -19.29 -20.52
C LYS A 24 17.74 -18.18 -19.70
N ASN A 25 18.79 -18.50 -18.95
CA ASN A 25 19.45 -17.61 -17.99
C ASN A 25 18.49 -16.99 -16.95
N GLN A 26 17.47 -17.74 -16.52
CA GLN A 26 16.49 -17.22 -15.56
C GLN A 26 16.90 -17.50 -14.12
N TRP A 27 16.58 -16.55 -13.24
CA TRP A 27 16.94 -16.54 -11.83
C TRP A 27 15.70 -16.30 -10.98
N LEU A 28 15.64 -16.94 -9.82
CA LEU A 28 14.56 -16.78 -8.84
C LEU A 28 15.08 -15.96 -7.67
N LEU A 29 14.47 -14.80 -7.45
CA LEU A 29 14.74 -13.92 -6.31
C LEU A 29 13.66 -14.14 -5.24
N ARG A 30 14.06 -14.32 -3.98
CA ARG A 30 13.15 -14.55 -2.85
C ARG A 30 13.45 -13.64 -1.68
N TRP A 31 12.43 -13.06 -1.06
CA TRP A 31 12.58 -12.30 0.19
C TRP A 31 11.41 -12.52 1.12
N VAL A 32 11.68 -12.38 2.42
CA VAL A 32 10.70 -12.57 3.49
C VAL A 32 9.83 -11.32 3.61
N THR A 33 8.51 -11.50 3.70
CA THR A 33 7.52 -10.42 3.80
C THR A 33 6.80 -10.40 5.16
N ALA A 34 6.78 -11.56 5.83
CA ALA A 34 6.30 -11.75 7.20
C ALA A 34 7.02 -12.97 7.82
N PRO A 35 6.92 -13.21 9.14
CA PRO A 35 7.62 -14.32 9.81
C PRO A 35 7.37 -15.72 9.24
N THR A 36 6.31 -15.90 8.44
CA THR A 36 5.96 -17.16 7.79
C THR A 36 5.66 -16.99 6.30
N GLU A 37 5.92 -15.81 5.73
CA GLU A 37 5.58 -15.48 4.36
C GLU A 37 6.82 -14.97 3.63
N TYR A 38 6.98 -15.42 2.40
CA TYR A 38 7.97 -14.94 1.48
C TYR A 38 7.33 -14.82 0.10
N ILE A 39 7.99 -14.09 -0.78
CA ILE A 39 7.59 -13.99 -2.18
C ILE A 39 8.75 -14.38 -3.08
N GLU A 40 8.40 -14.84 -4.28
CA GLU A 40 9.34 -15.23 -5.33
C GLU A 40 9.07 -14.41 -6.60
N VAL A 41 10.15 -13.93 -7.24
CA VAL A 41 10.09 -13.25 -8.53
C VAL A 41 11.08 -13.90 -9.49
N LEU A 42 10.58 -14.26 -10.67
CA LEU A 42 11.38 -14.78 -11.76
C LEU A 42 12.00 -13.62 -12.56
N LEU A 43 13.31 -13.69 -12.78
CA LEU A 43 14.12 -12.69 -13.48
C LEU A 43 14.75 -13.35 -14.72
N ASP A 44 14.81 -12.64 -15.84
CA ASP A 44 15.31 -13.18 -17.12
C ASP A 44 16.83 -13.08 -17.30
N ALA A 45 17.54 -12.61 -16.28
CA ALA A 45 19.00 -12.58 -16.22
C ALA A 45 19.47 -12.62 -14.77
N LYS A 46 20.76 -12.90 -14.56
CA LYS A 46 21.38 -12.79 -13.24
C LYS A 46 21.31 -11.32 -12.79
N PRO A 47 20.61 -11.00 -11.70
CA PRO A 47 20.44 -9.62 -11.29
C PRO A 47 21.71 -9.06 -10.63
N SER A 48 21.90 -7.74 -10.75
CA SER A 48 22.81 -6.99 -9.88
C SER A 48 22.14 -6.70 -8.54
N LEU A 49 22.91 -6.28 -7.53
CA LEU A 49 22.35 -5.79 -6.27
C LEU A 49 21.37 -4.62 -6.47
N GLU A 50 21.66 -3.74 -7.43
CA GLU A 50 20.78 -2.62 -7.76
C GLU A 50 19.43 -3.11 -8.31
N THR A 51 19.45 -4.11 -9.20
CA THR A 51 18.22 -4.75 -9.71
C THR A 51 17.43 -5.42 -8.59
N ILE A 52 18.10 -6.11 -7.66
CA ILE A 52 17.44 -6.73 -6.50
C ILE A 52 16.74 -5.66 -5.65
N LYS A 53 17.45 -4.56 -5.34
CA LYS A 53 16.90 -3.44 -4.58
C LYS A 53 15.66 -2.86 -5.25
N ASP A 54 15.74 -2.59 -6.54
CA ASP A 54 14.64 -2.01 -7.31
C ASP A 54 13.39 -2.90 -7.30
N VAL A 55 13.56 -4.21 -7.53
CA VAL A 55 12.46 -5.19 -7.52
C VAL A 55 11.78 -5.26 -6.14
N VAL A 56 12.57 -5.39 -5.08
CA VAL A 56 12.05 -5.49 -3.71
C VAL A 56 11.36 -4.20 -3.28
N LEU A 57 11.96 -3.04 -3.53
CA LEU A 57 11.38 -1.74 -3.18
C LEU A 57 10.10 -1.44 -3.98
N THR A 58 10.09 -1.77 -5.27
CA THR A 58 8.91 -1.64 -6.13
C THR A 58 7.75 -2.49 -5.60
N TRP A 59 8.03 -3.74 -5.20
CA TRP A 59 7.00 -4.59 -4.61
C TRP A 59 6.43 -4.00 -3.32
N HIS A 60 7.28 -3.50 -2.42
CA HIS A 60 6.83 -2.86 -1.18
C HIS A 60 5.97 -1.62 -1.45
N ASN A 61 6.35 -0.79 -2.42
CA ASN A 61 5.54 0.37 -2.83
C ASN A 61 4.18 -0.07 -3.35
N LEU A 62 4.10 -1.12 -4.18
CA LEU A 62 2.83 -1.67 -4.66
C LEU A 62 1.93 -2.18 -3.52
N GLN A 63 2.50 -2.78 -2.47
CA GLN A 63 1.72 -3.18 -1.29
C GLN A 63 1.15 -1.98 -0.53
N VAL A 64 1.95 -0.92 -0.37
CA VAL A 64 1.51 0.35 0.23
C VAL A 64 0.39 0.97 -0.59
N ASP A 65 0.56 1.06 -1.92
CA ASP A 65 -0.44 1.62 -2.83
C ASP A 65 -1.75 0.83 -2.77
N LYS A 66 -1.67 -0.52 -2.78
CA LYS A 66 -2.85 -1.39 -2.64
C LYS A 66 -3.54 -1.19 -1.29
N ALA A 67 -2.79 -1.11 -0.20
CA ALA A 67 -3.34 -0.90 1.13
C ALA A 67 -4.03 0.47 1.25
N ILE A 68 -3.47 1.52 0.65
CA ILE A 68 -4.13 2.83 0.55
C ILE A 68 -5.42 2.70 -0.27
N LEU A 69 -5.34 2.11 -1.46
CA LEU A 69 -6.43 2.05 -2.42
C LEU A 69 -7.70 1.40 -1.87
N CYS A 70 -7.59 0.28 -1.15
CA CYS A 70 -8.74 -0.52 -0.75
C CYS A 70 -8.76 -1.00 0.72
N GLY A 71 -7.78 -0.64 1.53
CA GLY A 71 -7.72 -1.10 2.92
C GLY A 71 -8.44 -0.20 3.94
N PHE A 72 -8.87 1.01 3.54
CA PHE A 72 -9.58 1.92 4.43
C PHE A 72 -11.07 1.58 4.53
N LYS A 73 -11.58 1.57 5.77
CA LYS A 73 -13.01 1.52 6.07
C LYS A 73 -13.36 2.64 7.03
N TRP A 74 -14.46 3.34 6.74
CA TRP A 74 -15.02 4.35 7.64
C TRP A 74 -16.42 3.91 8.05
N ARG A 75 -16.65 3.70 9.36
CA ARG A 75 -17.90 3.12 9.91
C ARG A 75 -18.34 1.86 9.15
N ASP A 76 -17.41 0.93 8.98
CA ASP A 76 -17.56 -0.32 8.22
C ASP A 76 -17.80 -0.19 6.71
N MET A 77 -17.95 1.04 6.18
CA MET A 77 -18.06 1.25 4.74
C MET A 77 -16.67 1.22 4.08
N PRO A 78 -16.44 0.33 3.11
CA PRO A 78 -15.19 0.29 2.36
C PRO A 78 -15.07 1.53 1.46
N ILE A 79 -13.89 2.16 1.48
CA ILE A 79 -13.62 3.38 0.72
C ILE A 79 -12.50 3.11 -0.29
N TRP A 80 -12.78 3.41 -1.55
CA TRP A 80 -11.76 3.38 -2.60
C TRP A 80 -10.94 4.67 -2.57
N LEU A 81 -9.76 4.67 -1.94
CA LEU A 81 -8.92 5.87 -1.78
C LEU A 81 -7.89 6.02 -2.90
N ASN A 82 -8.34 6.03 -4.17
CA ASN A 82 -7.46 6.45 -5.25
C ASN A 82 -7.11 7.96 -5.14
N ALA A 83 -6.13 8.42 -5.91
CA ALA A 83 -5.68 9.81 -5.87
C ALA A 83 -6.79 10.81 -6.16
N GLU A 84 -7.68 10.51 -7.11
CA GLU A 84 -8.81 11.35 -7.47
C GLU A 84 -9.80 11.52 -6.32
N ASN A 85 -10.18 10.42 -5.64
CA ASN A 85 -11.06 10.47 -4.49
C ASN A 85 -10.43 11.24 -3.33
N GLN A 86 -9.14 11.02 -3.05
CA GLN A 86 -8.43 11.78 -2.01
C GLN A 86 -8.42 13.28 -2.29
N LEU A 87 -8.21 13.69 -3.55
CA LEU A 87 -8.28 15.09 -3.97
C LEU A 87 -9.69 15.66 -3.83
N ASN A 88 -10.71 14.92 -4.28
CA ASN A 88 -12.10 15.33 -4.17
C ASN A 88 -12.53 15.52 -2.71
N TYR A 89 -12.20 14.55 -1.84
CA TYR A 89 -12.51 14.64 -0.41
C TYR A 89 -11.82 15.83 0.24
N LYS A 90 -10.57 16.09 -0.10
CA LYS A 90 -9.85 17.27 0.38
C LYS A 90 -10.52 18.57 -0.07
N ALA A 91 -10.80 18.71 -1.37
CA ALA A 91 -11.39 19.94 -1.91
C ALA A 91 -12.76 20.23 -1.28
N THR A 92 -13.60 19.21 -1.12
CA THR A 92 -14.89 19.33 -0.44
C THR A 92 -14.71 19.67 1.04
N PHE A 93 -13.82 18.99 1.75
CA PHE A 93 -13.55 19.28 3.16
C PHE A 93 -13.07 20.72 3.36
N ASP A 94 -12.11 21.18 2.55
CA ASP A 94 -11.59 22.54 2.61
C ASP A 94 -12.71 23.58 2.41
N LEU A 95 -13.60 23.37 1.42
CA LEU A 95 -14.75 24.26 1.16
C LEU A 95 -15.76 24.26 2.32
N VAL A 96 -16.14 23.08 2.81
CA VAL A 96 -17.09 22.93 3.92
C VAL A 96 -16.53 23.58 5.19
N MET A 97 -15.24 23.39 5.47
CA MET A 97 -14.57 24.04 6.61
C MET A 97 -14.47 25.55 6.42
N GLN A 98 -14.15 26.04 5.22
CA GLN A 98 -14.05 27.47 4.95
C GLN A 98 -15.38 28.20 5.19
N PHE A 99 -16.50 27.59 4.81
CA PHE A 99 -17.83 28.19 4.95
C PHE A 99 -18.63 27.64 6.14
N GLN A 100 -18.03 26.80 6.97
CA GLN A 100 -18.66 26.17 8.14
C GLN A 100 -19.99 25.49 7.76
N GLY A 101 -20.02 24.79 6.63
CA GLY A 101 -21.23 24.15 6.08
C GLY A 101 -22.21 25.10 5.37
N GLY A 102 -22.00 26.41 5.43
CA GLY A 102 -22.83 27.42 4.77
C GLY A 102 -22.62 27.53 3.27
N ARG A 103 -23.35 28.44 2.62
CA ARG A 103 -23.23 28.73 1.17
C ARG A 103 -23.44 27.52 0.24
N GLY A 104 -24.21 26.54 0.69
CA GLY A 104 -24.53 25.34 -0.11
C GLY A 104 -23.36 24.35 -0.22
N THR A 105 -22.35 24.43 0.65
CA THR A 105 -21.30 23.40 0.72
C THR A 105 -21.78 22.10 1.36
N LEU A 106 -22.87 22.18 2.13
CA LEU A 106 -23.60 21.02 2.64
C LEU A 106 -25.08 21.09 2.19
N PRO A 107 -25.74 19.92 2.00
CA PRO A 107 -25.15 18.58 2.09
C PRO A 107 -24.26 18.22 0.90
N VAL A 108 -23.39 17.22 1.05
CA VAL A 108 -22.57 16.66 -0.04
C VAL A 108 -22.63 15.14 -0.03
N THR A 109 -22.72 14.54 -1.21
CA THR A 109 -22.76 13.07 -1.35
C THR A 109 -21.45 12.55 -1.92
N PHE A 110 -20.86 11.57 -1.26
CA PHE A 110 -19.77 10.77 -1.82
C PHE A 110 -20.24 9.37 -2.19
N LYS A 111 -19.64 8.84 -3.26
CA LYS A 111 -19.79 7.43 -3.64
C LYS A 111 -18.64 6.64 -3.03
N PHE A 112 -18.97 5.72 -2.14
CA PHE A 112 -18.12 4.72 -1.51
C PHE A 112 -18.31 3.33 -2.15
N GLY A 113 -17.52 2.37 -1.68
CA GLY A 113 -17.46 1.02 -2.20
C GLY A 113 -16.35 0.79 -3.24
N HIS A 114 -16.18 -0.48 -3.63
CA HIS A 114 -15.24 -0.93 -4.65
C HIS A 114 -15.98 -1.29 -5.95
N ASP A 115 -15.26 -1.80 -6.95
CA ASP A 115 -15.88 -2.30 -8.18
C ASP A 115 -16.93 -3.37 -7.87
N GLY A 116 -18.20 -3.05 -8.17
CA GLY A 116 -19.36 -3.93 -7.92
C GLY A 116 -20.25 -3.53 -6.75
N GLU A 117 -19.76 -2.74 -5.79
CA GLU A 117 -20.53 -2.25 -4.65
C GLU A 117 -20.54 -0.72 -4.63
N ARG A 118 -21.72 -0.11 -4.66
CA ARG A 118 -21.87 1.35 -4.65
C ARG A 118 -22.68 1.76 -3.44
N VAL A 119 -22.03 2.44 -2.51
CA VAL A 119 -22.69 3.00 -1.33
C VAL A 119 -22.62 4.52 -1.46
N TYR A 120 -23.76 5.19 -1.49
CA TYR A 120 -23.78 6.66 -1.49
C TYR A 120 -23.98 7.12 -0.05
N HIS A 121 -23.08 7.96 0.44
CA HIS A 121 -23.18 8.55 1.77
C HIS A 121 -23.31 10.06 1.65
N GLU A 122 -24.37 10.62 2.23
CA GLU A 122 -24.60 12.06 2.30
C GLU A 122 -24.11 12.59 3.64
N PHE A 123 -23.21 13.57 3.58
CA PHE A 123 -22.75 14.33 4.72
C PHE A 123 -23.64 15.56 4.89
N THR A 124 -24.24 15.70 6.07
CA THR A 124 -25.14 16.82 6.41
C THR A 124 -24.56 17.76 7.46
N SER A 125 -23.42 17.40 8.06
CA SER A 125 -22.75 18.19 9.09
C SER A 125 -21.24 18.31 8.85
N VAL A 126 -20.67 19.41 9.35
CA VAL A 126 -19.22 19.66 9.32
C VAL A 126 -18.48 18.58 10.11
N ASP A 127 -18.98 18.21 11.28
CA ASP A 127 -18.33 17.26 12.18
C ASP A 127 -18.24 15.86 11.56
N GLU A 128 -19.30 15.39 10.90
CA GLU A 128 -19.29 14.09 10.25
C GLU A 128 -18.31 14.04 9.08
N LEU A 129 -18.27 15.10 8.26
CA LEU A 129 -17.32 15.17 7.15
C LEU A 129 -15.87 15.28 7.66
N ALA A 130 -15.65 15.99 8.77
CA ALA A 130 -14.36 16.09 9.41
C ALA A 130 -13.88 14.75 9.97
N ASP A 131 -14.77 14.00 10.65
CA ASP A 131 -14.48 12.64 11.13
C ASP A 131 -14.03 11.72 9.98
N PHE A 132 -14.77 11.72 8.86
CA PHE A 132 -14.42 10.96 7.67
C PHE A 132 -13.05 11.35 7.10
N TYR A 133 -12.86 12.64 6.80
CA TYR A 133 -11.65 13.13 6.12
C TYR A 133 -10.40 12.96 6.99
N LEU A 134 -10.48 13.29 8.28
CA LEU A 134 -9.35 13.13 9.19
C LEU A 134 -9.00 11.65 9.39
N SER A 135 -10.01 10.77 9.48
CA SER A 135 -9.80 9.32 9.54
C SER A 135 -9.11 8.79 8.27
N SER A 136 -9.52 9.23 7.08
CA SER A 136 -8.90 8.79 5.83
C SER A 136 -7.45 9.26 5.72
N VAL A 137 -7.16 10.51 6.11
CA VAL A 137 -5.80 11.06 6.13
C VAL A 137 -4.92 10.34 7.15
N ALA A 138 -5.44 10.05 8.34
CA ALA A 138 -4.73 9.31 9.37
C ALA A 138 -4.37 7.90 8.89
N TYR A 139 -5.31 7.20 8.23
CA TYR A 139 -5.06 5.89 7.64
C TYR A 139 -3.93 5.93 6.60
N VAL A 140 -4.00 6.84 5.61
CA VAL A 140 -2.97 6.98 4.56
C VAL A 140 -1.59 7.23 5.18
N LYS A 141 -1.49 8.16 6.14
CA LYS A 141 -0.23 8.43 6.84
C LYS A 141 0.29 7.21 7.58
N GLY A 142 -0.58 6.46 8.24
CA GLY A 142 -0.23 5.23 8.95
C GLY A 142 0.34 4.17 8.01
N VAL A 143 -0.31 3.93 6.87
CA VAL A 143 0.15 2.95 5.86
C VAL A 143 1.49 3.38 5.25
N LEU A 144 1.67 4.66 4.93
CA LEU A 144 2.95 5.19 4.42
C LEU A 144 4.08 5.00 5.44
N ALA A 145 3.84 5.36 6.70
CA ALA A 145 4.84 5.22 7.76
C ALA A 145 5.25 3.76 7.99
N GLN A 146 4.29 2.83 8.00
CA GLN A 146 4.57 1.40 8.07
C GLN A 146 5.37 0.91 6.84
N GLY A 147 5.03 1.42 5.65
CA GLY A 147 5.74 1.13 4.42
C GLY A 147 7.19 1.59 4.44
N TRP A 148 7.47 2.79 4.96
CA TRP A 148 8.83 3.30 5.16
C TRP A 148 9.60 2.46 6.16
N ALA A 149 9.02 2.18 7.34
CA ALA A 149 9.67 1.37 8.36
C ALA A 149 10.05 -0.03 7.84
N LYS A 150 9.19 -0.66 7.03
CA LYS A 150 9.50 -1.95 6.39
C LYS A 150 10.66 -1.85 5.41
N LYS A 151 10.75 -0.79 4.62
CA LYS A 151 11.85 -0.58 3.66
C LYS A 151 13.17 -0.24 4.35
N ASP A 152 13.12 0.55 5.42
CA ASP A 152 14.28 0.96 6.20
C ASP A 152 14.89 -0.21 7.02
N ALA A 153 14.08 -1.21 7.36
CA ALA A 153 14.52 -2.41 8.09
C ALA A 153 15.21 -3.47 7.21
N ILE A 154 15.25 -3.28 5.88
CA ILE A 154 15.86 -4.27 4.97
C ILE A 154 17.39 -4.17 5.08
N ASP A 155 18.00 -5.28 5.49
CA ASP A 155 19.44 -5.46 5.39
C ASP A 155 19.83 -5.82 3.96
N TRP A 156 20.62 -4.96 3.34
CA TRP A 156 21.13 -5.13 1.97
C TRP A 156 22.53 -5.72 1.92
N SER A 157 23.12 -6.08 3.05
CA SER A 157 24.39 -6.78 3.06
C SER A 157 24.17 -8.18 2.47
N ILE A 158 24.87 -8.45 1.37
CA ILE A 158 24.89 -9.70 0.61
C ILE A 158 26.33 -10.09 0.31
#